data_AF-A0A9P9Y3J2-F1
#
_entry.id   AF-A0A9P9Y3J2-F1
#
_cell.length_a   1.000
_cell.length_b   1.000
_cell.length_c   1.000
_cell.angle_alpha   90.00
_cell.angle_beta   90.00
_cell.angle_gamma   90.00
#
_symmetry.space_group_name_H-M   'P 1'
#
loop_
_entity.id
_entity.type
_entity.pdbx_description
1 polymer ?
#
loop_
_entity_poly.entity_id
_entity_poly.type
_entity_poly.pdbx_seq_one_letter_code
_entity_poly.pdbx_strand_id
1 'polypeptide(L)'
;MANTATSPTTMTQMAMTASGPESHCPSRGDAFPPSVEQTSLHLAQAQARIADLEAQVRHLNQKAAAAVNRWAGYEEELQRLRAQGEEGSPPPPPPPKNETGENKRTSGGILASGTNRLSVLLSRNKSSPNLKNDAAAAAVARPPGFETEKLLHALKREISLRKEAEGKVAATSREVEELSVSLFEQANEMVAEERRARAKLEERVSELERRDKEKTRRFEKLEGAMAQIERVRALLEETEPQMDDVVATIPQQADTVVVVA
;
A
#
# COMPACT_ATOMS: atom_id res chain seq x y z
N MET A 1 33.90 -29.22 -13.08
CA MET A 1 33.68 -29.16 -11.62
C MET A 1 32.74 -28.00 -11.34
N ALA A 2 31.57 -28.32 -10.77
CA ALA A 2 30.61 -27.46 -10.05
C ALA A 2 29.97 -26.27 -10.77
N ASN A 3 28.69 -25.91 -10.62
CA ASN A 3 27.44 -26.56 -10.22
C ASN A 3 26.38 -25.46 -10.49
N THR A 4 25.45 -25.65 -11.42
CA THR A 4 24.30 -24.75 -11.60
C THR A 4 23.15 -25.25 -10.73
N ALA A 5 22.88 -24.54 -9.63
CA ALA A 5 21.75 -24.80 -8.75
C ALA A 5 20.46 -24.24 -9.39
N THR A 6 19.67 -25.14 -9.96
CA THR A 6 18.27 -24.90 -10.34
C THR A 6 17.40 -25.24 -9.14
N SER A 7 16.72 -24.24 -8.57
CA SER A 7 15.75 -24.43 -7.48
C SER A 7 14.47 -25.09 -8.03
N PRO A 8 13.95 -26.19 -7.45
CA PRO A 8 12.64 -26.71 -7.80
C PRO A 8 11.53 -25.95 -7.08
N THR A 9 10.60 -25.39 -7.84
CA THR A 9 9.32 -24.87 -7.33
C THR A 9 8.50 -26.00 -6.73
N THR A 10 8.25 -25.92 -5.42
CA THR A 10 7.36 -26.80 -4.66
C THR A 10 5.94 -26.75 -5.22
N MET A 11 5.50 -27.84 -5.85
CA MET A 11 4.07 -28.11 -6.07
C MET A 11 3.48 -28.68 -4.77
N THR A 12 2.67 -27.89 -4.08
CA THR A 12 1.82 -28.39 -2.99
C THR A 12 0.76 -29.31 -3.58
N GLN A 13 1.02 -30.61 -3.51
CA GLN A 13 0.07 -31.67 -3.81
C GLN A 13 -0.81 -31.86 -2.56
N MET A 14 -2.09 -31.47 -2.64
CA MET A 14 -3.06 -31.82 -1.61
C MET A 14 -3.43 -33.30 -1.78
N ALA A 15 -3.12 -34.09 -0.75
CA ALA A 15 -3.43 -35.50 -0.66
C ALA A 15 -4.93 -35.73 -0.49
N MET A 16 -5.48 -36.66 -1.29
CA MET A 16 -6.80 -37.22 -1.12
C MET A 16 -6.71 -38.36 -0.10
N THR A 17 -7.24 -38.19 1.10
CA THR A 17 -7.47 -39.28 2.05
C THR A 17 -8.90 -39.79 1.88
N ALA A 18 -9.04 -41.04 1.47
CA ALA A 18 -10.28 -41.78 1.47
C ALA A 18 -10.50 -42.47 2.83
N SER A 19 -11.68 -42.30 3.45
CA SER A 19 -12.56 -43.34 4.04
C SER A 19 -13.48 -42.84 5.18
N GLY A 20 -14.77 -42.68 4.85
CA GLY A 20 -16.06 -42.81 5.61
C GLY A 20 -16.28 -42.28 7.04
N PRO A 21 -17.52 -42.33 7.59
CA PRO A 21 -18.85 -42.40 6.97
C PRO A 21 -19.78 -41.24 7.44
N GLU A 22 -20.89 -41.05 6.72
CA GLU A 22 -22.13 -40.34 7.10
C GLU A 22 -22.02 -38.94 7.73
N SER A 23 -22.23 -37.90 6.92
CA SER A 23 -22.70 -36.59 7.41
C SER A 23 -23.84 -36.09 6.52
N HIS A 24 -24.96 -35.83 7.18
CA HIS A 24 -26.23 -35.39 6.63
C HIS A 24 -26.11 -34.17 5.71
N CYS A 25 -26.69 -34.26 4.51
CA CYS A 25 -27.08 -33.11 3.71
C CYS A 25 -28.60 -32.89 3.89
N PRO A 26 -29.06 -31.89 4.66
CA PRO A 26 -30.48 -31.65 4.86
C PRO A 26 -30.99 -30.80 3.69
N SER A 27 -31.30 -31.46 2.58
CA SER A 27 -32.29 -31.05 1.57
C SER A 27 -32.19 -31.99 0.37
N ARG A 28 -32.46 -33.28 0.59
CA ARG A 28 -32.78 -34.21 -0.50
C ARG A 28 -34.28 -34.42 -0.50
N GLY A 29 -35.02 -33.35 -0.81
CA GLY A 29 -36.45 -33.38 -1.08
C GLY A 29 -36.66 -33.19 -2.58
N ASP A 30 -37.19 -34.21 -3.23
CA ASP A 30 -37.81 -34.25 -4.56
C ASP A 30 -37.49 -33.09 -5.52
N ALA A 31 -36.40 -33.24 -6.27
CA ALA A 31 -36.30 -32.59 -7.58
C ALA A 31 -36.59 -33.66 -8.63
N PHE A 32 -37.67 -33.48 -9.39
CA PHE A 32 -37.85 -34.09 -10.71
C PHE A 32 -36.50 -34.18 -11.43
N PRO A 33 -36.18 -35.28 -12.15
CA PRO A 33 -34.97 -35.30 -12.96
C PRO A 33 -35.01 -34.05 -13.84
N PRO A 34 -34.03 -33.12 -13.71
CA PRO A 34 -33.98 -32.00 -14.63
C PRO A 34 -33.98 -32.61 -16.02
N SER A 35 -34.90 -32.17 -16.87
CA SER A 35 -34.99 -32.66 -18.25
C SER A 35 -33.56 -32.72 -18.81
N VAL A 36 -33.18 -33.81 -19.48
CA VAL A 36 -31.81 -34.03 -19.98
C VAL A 36 -31.31 -32.84 -20.83
N GLU A 37 -32.24 -32.06 -21.38
CA GLU A 37 -31.99 -30.80 -22.07
C GLU A 37 -31.54 -29.64 -21.16
N GLN A 38 -32.05 -29.53 -19.92
CA GLN A 38 -31.64 -28.48 -18.98
C GLN A 38 -30.21 -28.72 -18.46
N THR A 39 -29.85 -29.98 -18.20
CA THR A 39 -28.49 -30.33 -17.76
C THR A 39 -27.47 -30.17 -18.88
N SER A 40 -27.83 -30.51 -20.13
CA SER A 40 -26.96 -30.30 -21.29
C SER A 40 -26.75 -28.81 -21.58
N LEU A 41 -27.79 -27.98 -21.47
CA LEU A 41 -27.67 -26.52 -21.58
C LEU A 41 -26.77 -25.93 -20.49
N HIS A 42 -26.93 -26.37 -19.24
CA HIS A 42 -26.10 -25.90 -18.12
C HIS A 42 -24.63 -26.31 -18.30
N LEU A 43 -24.37 -27.52 -18.81
CA LEU A 43 -23.00 -27.97 -19.14
C LEU A 43 -22.39 -27.12 -20.26
N ALA A 44 -23.15 -26.83 -21.31
CA ALA A 44 -22.69 -25.97 -22.41
C ALA A 44 -22.38 -24.54 -21.91
N GLN A 45 -23.21 -24.00 -21.02
CA GLN A 45 -22.98 -22.69 -20.40
C GLN A 45 -21.72 -22.70 -19.51
N ALA A 46 -21.53 -23.76 -18.73
CA ALA A 46 -20.33 -23.92 -17.90
C ALA A 46 -19.06 -24.02 -18.78
N GLN A 47 -19.12 -24.77 -19.87
CA GLN A 47 -18.01 -24.88 -20.84
C GLN A 47 -17.68 -23.53 -21.49
N ALA A 48 -18.69 -22.76 -21.90
CA ALA A 48 -18.48 -21.42 -22.43
C ALA A 48 -17.82 -20.50 -21.38
N ARG A 49 -18.28 -20.56 -20.13
CA ARG A 49 -17.70 -19.76 -19.05
C ARG A 49 -16.26 -20.14 -18.74
N ILE A 50 -15.92 -21.43 -18.81
CA ILE A 50 -14.54 -21.91 -18.65
C ILE A 50 -13.66 -21.36 -19.77
N ALA A 51 -14.12 -21.42 -21.03
CA ALA A 51 -13.36 -20.89 -22.16
C ALA A 51 -13.10 -19.38 -22.03
N ASP A 52 -14.10 -18.60 -21.57
CA ASP A 52 -13.93 -17.16 -21.29
C ASP A 52 -12.92 -16.89 -20.18
N LEU A 53 -12.97 -17.68 -19.11
CA LEU A 53 -12.03 -17.55 -17.98
C LEU A 53 -10.61 -17.93 -18.40
N GLU A 54 -10.44 -18.98 -19.19
CA GLU A 54 -9.14 -19.35 -19.77
C GLU A 54 -8.58 -18.26 -20.68
N ALA A 55 -9.42 -17.62 -21.50
CA ALA A 55 -9.01 -16.49 -22.33
C ALA A 55 -8.56 -15.29 -21.50
N GLN A 56 -9.26 -14.98 -20.41
CA GLN A 56 -8.87 -13.92 -19.47
C GLN A 56 -7.53 -14.24 -18.78
N VAL A 57 -7.33 -15.48 -18.33
CA VAL A 57 -6.06 -15.91 -17.74
C VAL A 57 -4.92 -15.77 -18.75
N ARG A 58 -5.13 -16.16 -20.01
CA ARG A 58 -4.12 -15.97 -21.07
C ARG A 58 -3.82 -14.49 -21.31
N HIS A 59 -4.83 -13.63 -21.35
CA HIS A 59 -4.64 -12.18 -21.51
C HIS A 59 -3.86 -11.56 -20.34
N LEU A 60 -4.21 -11.92 -19.10
CA LEU A 60 -3.51 -11.46 -17.91
C LEU A 60 -2.05 -11.93 -17.89
N ASN A 61 -1.80 -13.18 -18.28
CA ASN A 61 -0.44 -13.71 -18.40
C ASN A 61 0.38 -12.97 -19.47
N GLN A 62 -0.21 -12.65 -20.63
CA GLN A 62 0.46 -11.82 -21.64
C GLN A 62 0.79 -10.42 -21.11
N LYS A 63 -0.13 -9.82 -20.36
CA LYS A 63 0.08 -8.50 -19.74
C LYS A 63 1.16 -8.55 -18.67
N ALA A 64 1.19 -9.60 -17.85
CA ALA A 64 2.24 -9.82 -16.86
C ALA A 64 3.61 -9.99 -17.54
N ALA A 65 3.69 -10.82 -18.59
CA ALA A 65 4.92 -10.99 -19.37
C ALA A 65 5.41 -9.67 -19.99
N ALA A 66 4.50 -8.87 -20.56
CA ALA A 66 4.84 -7.55 -21.10
C ALA A 66 5.36 -6.58 -20.01
N ALA A 67 4.76 -6.62 -18.81
CA ALA A 67 5.22 -5.81 -17.68
C ALA A 67 6.63 -6.25 -17.22
N VAL A 68 6.88 -7.56 -17.13
CA VAL A 68 8.21 -8.10 -16.77
C VAL A 68 9.28 -7.69 -17.79
N ASN A 69 8.98 -7.77 -19.09
CA ASN A 69 9.90 -7.30 -20.14
C ASN A 69 10.22 -5.81 -20.01
N ARG A 70 9.23 -4.99 -19.63
CA ARG A 70 9.45 -3.56 -19.37
C ARG A 70 10.32 -3.33 -18.13
N TRP A 71 10.16 -4.16 -17.10
CA TRP A 71 10.96 -4.08 -15.88
C TRP A 71 12.41 -4.49 -16.13
N ALA A 72 12.66 -5.48 -16.96
CA ALA A 72 14.02 -5.83 -17.40
C ALA A 72 14.72 -4.63 -18.06
N GLY A 73 14.02 -3.88 -18.93
CA GLY A 73 14.58 -2.65 -19.51
C GLY A 73 14.91 -1.56 -18.47
N TYR A 74 14.08 -1.39 -17.45
CA TYR A 74 14.38 -0.46 -16.35
C TYR A 74 15.53 -0.95 -15.45
N GLU A 75 15.68 -2.26 -15.28
CA GLU A 75 16.81 -2.84 -14.54
C GLU A 75 18.13 -2.57 -15.25
N GLU A 76 18.18 -2.73 -16.58
CA GLU A 76 19.34 -2.37 -17.40
C GLU A 76 19.68 -0.87 -17.28
N GLU A 77 18.68 0.01 -17.29
CA GLU A 77 18.89 1.45 -17.12
C GLU A 77 19.41 1.80 -15.72
N LEU A 78 18.89 1.15 -14.67
CA LEU A 78 19.42 1.28 -13.30
C LEU A 78 20.87 0.80 -13.19
N GLN A 79 21.21 -0.33 -13.82
CA GLN A 79 22.59 -0.82 -13.87
C GLN A 79 23.50 0.17 -14.59
N ARG A 80 23.05 0.73 -15.71
CA ARG A 80 23.80 1.75 -16.45
C ARG A 80 24.05 3.01 -15.62
N LEU A 81 23.03 3.52 -14.93
CA LEU A 81 23.15 4.69 -14.06
C LEU A 81 24.06 4.44 -12.86
N ARG A 82 24.05 3.22 -12.30
CA ARG A 82 24.99 2.82 -11.25
C ARG A 82 26.43 2.74 -11.76
N ALA A 83 26.65 2.14 -12.92
CA ALA A 83 27.99 2.10 -13.54
C ALA A 83 28.53 3.51 -13.84
N GLN A 84 27.68 4.42 -14.31
CA GLN A 84 28.02 5.83 -14.49
C GLN A 84 28.30 6.55 -13.15
N GLY A 85 27.63 6.16 -12.07
CA GLY A 85 27.91 6.64 -10.72
C GLY A 85 29.19 6.05 -10.10
N GLU A 86 29.56 4.82 -10.48
CA GLU A 86 30.77 4.14 -10.01
C GLU A 86 32.04 4.56 -10.76
N GLU A 87 31.97 4.96 -12.04
CA GLU A 87 33.13 5.53 -12.78
C GLU A 87 33.65 6.86 -12.19
N GLY A 88 32.95 7.46 -11.22
CA GLY A 88 33.36 8.68 -10.51
C GLY A 88 34.07 8.48 -9.15
N SER A 89 34.26 7.24 -8.65
CA SER A 89 34.89 7.00 -7.34
C SER A 89 35.77 5.74 -7.32
N PRO A 90 37.01 5.79 -6.79
CA PRO A 90 37.87 4.61 -6.68
C PRO A 90 37.29 3.57 -5.68
N PRO A 91 37.61 2.27 -5.84
CA PRO A 91 37.01 1.21 -5.04
C PRO A 91 37.46 1.31 -3.56
N PRO A 92 36.55 1.10 -2.58
CA PRO A 92 36.92 0.98 -1.18
C PRO A 92 37.64 -0.36 -0.91
N PRO A 93 38.58 -0.40 0.06
CA PRO A 93 39.28 -1.63 0.43
C PRO A 93 38.33 -2.67 1.03
N PRO A 94 38.66 -3.98 0.93
CA PRO A 94 37.81 -5.06 1.43
C PRO A 94 37.65 -5.00 2.97
N PRO A 95 36.48 -5.37 3.50
CA PRO A 95 36.23 -5.36 4.94
C PRO A 95 37.01 -6.49 5.66
N PRO A 96 37.47 -6.28 6.91
CA PRO A 96 38.08 -7.34 7.70
C PRO A 96 37.02 -8.39 8.07
N LYS A 97 37.39 -9.67 7.88
CA LYS A 97 36.66 -10.83 8.38
C LYS A 97 36.74 -10.82 9.91
N ASN A 98 35.62 -10.59 10.58
CA ASN A 98 35.47 -10.96 11.98
C ASN A 98 34.26 -11.88 12.13
N GLU A 99 34.55 -13.05 12.65
CA GLU A 99 33.65 -14.16 12.90
C GLU A 99 32.75 -13.89 14.10
N THR A 100 31.50 -14.35 13.97
CA THR A 100 30.60 -14.86 15.02
C THR A 100 30.23 -13.98 16.22
N GLY A 101 28.94 -13.63 16.32
CA GLY A 101 28.35 -13.10 17.55
C GLY A 101 26.93 -12.57 17.36
N GLU A 102 25.95 -13.39 17.67
CA GLU A 102 24.51 -13.11 17.66
C GLU A 102 24.15 -11.92 18.57
N ASN A 103 23.32 -10.97 18.10
CA ASN A 103 22.20 -10.41 18.89
C ASN A 103 21.34 -9.36 18.15
N LYS A 104 20.06 -9.74 18.02
CA LYS A 104 18.79 -8.99 18.10
C LYS A 104 18.78 -7.44 18.04
N ARG A 105 18.13 -6.93 16.99
CA ARG A 105 17.17 -5.80 16.87
C ARG A 105 17.34 -4.58 17.80
N THR A 106 17.48 -3.37 17.22
CA THR A 106 16.51 -2.24 17.34
C THR A 106 16.90 -1.03 16.47
N SER A 107 15.89 -0.50 15.78
CA SER A 107 15.66 0.88 15.31
C SER A 107 16.72 1.98 15.50
N GLY A 108 16.95 2.76 14.43
CA GLY A 108 17.19 4.20 14.56
C GLY A 108 18.11 4.81 13.51
N GLY A 109 17.58 5.75 12.71
CA GLY A 109 18.34 6.93 12.28
C GLY A 109 19.17 6.82 11.01
N ILE A 110 18.51 6.79 9.85
CA ILE A 110 19.01 7.44 8.64
C ILE A 110 19.13 8.93 8.99
N LEU A 111 20.31 9.55 8.81
CA LEU A 111 20.64 11.00 8.82
C LEU A 111 21.98 11.35 9.52
N ALA A 112 22.98 10.46 9.55
CA ALA A 112 24.31 10.80 10.06
C ALA A 112 25.45 10.26 9.19
N SER A 113 25.55 10.74 7.95
CA SER A 113 26.80 10.66 7.20
C SER A 113 26.76 11.68 6.06
N GLY A 114 27.46 12.81 6.21
CA GLY A 114 27.62 13.74 5.09
C GLY A 114 28.21 15.12 5.38
N THR A 115 28.25 15.60 6.61
CA THR A 115 28.57 17.03 6.85
C THR A 115 29.99 17.34 7.36
N ASN A 116 30.86 16.34 7.55
CA ASN A 116 32.18 16.56 8.16
C ASN A 116 33.33 16.86 7.17
N ARG A 117 33.06 17.21 5.91
CA ARG A 117 34.13 17.49 4.91
C ARG A 117 34.13 18.87 4.26
N LEU A 118 33.20 19.76 4.61
CA LEU A 118 33.17 21.12 4.03
C LEU A 118 33.91 22.18 4.88
N SER A 119 34.29 21.86 6.12
CA SER A 119 34.93 22.80 7.04
C SER A 119 36.44 23.00 6.81
N VAL A 120 37.06 22.27 5.88
CA VAL A 120 38.52 22.36 5.60
C VAL A 120 38.83 23.32 4.43
N LEU A 121 37.83 23.72 3.64
CA LEU A 121 38.05 24.58 2.45
C LEU A 121 37.72 26.06 2.67
N LEU A 122 37.06 26.44 3.76
CA LEU A 122 36.77 27.84 4.08
C LEU A 122 37.89 28.55 4.87
N SER A 123 38.92 27.82 5.31
CA SER A 123 40.10 28.40 5.98
C SER A 123 41.26 28.74 5.04
N ARG A 124 41.08 28.63 3.73
CA ARG A 124 42.13 28.98 2.73
C ARG A 124 41.87 30.32 2.04
N ASN A 125 41.35 31.30 2.76
CA ASN A 125 41.44 32.71 2.38
C ASN A 125 42.31 33.46 3.38
N LYS A 126 43.63 33.24 3.27
CA LYS A 126 44.64 34.22 3.69
C LYS A 126 45.82 34.14 2.72
N SER A 127 45.80 35.08 1.79
CA SER A 127 46.93 35.63 1.05
C SER A 127 48.33 35.23 1.54
N SER A 128 49.09 34.50 0.71
CA SER A 128 50.46 34.86 0.32
C SER A 128 51.06 33.71 -0.51
N PRO A 129 51.24 33.86 -1.84
CA PRO A 129 52.23 33.06 -2.52
C PRO A 129 53.59 33.64 -2.10
N ASN A 130 54.24 32.98 -1.14
CA ASN A 130 55.65 33.22 -0.82
C ASN A 130 56.48 32.74 -2.02
N LEU A 131 56.48 33.53 -3.09
CA LEU A 131 57.40 33.42 -4.19
C LEU A 131 58.68 34.13 -3.74
N LYS A 132 59.66 33.31 -3.35
CA LYS A 132 61.08 33.56 -3.58
C LYS A 132 61.66 34.77 -2.84
N ASN A 133 62.28 34.45 -1.71
CA ASN A 133 63.34 35.24 -1.09
C ASN A 133 64.62 35.39 -1.95
N ASP A 134 64.58 35.03 -3.24
CA ASP A 134 65.70 35.18 -4.18
C ASP A 134 65.55 36.38 -5.14
N ALA A 135 64.47 37.17 -5.02
CA ALA A 135 64.21 38.33 -5.89
C ALA A 135 64.65 39.68 -5.30
N ALA A 136 65.31 39.70 -4.13
CA ALA A 136 65.80 40.93 -3.50
C ALA A 136 67.03 41.54 -4.21
N ALA A 137 67.69 40.80 -5.11
CA ALA A 137 68.87 41.28 -5.83
C ALA A 137 68.59 41.83 -7.26
N ALA A 138 67.35 41.76 -7.75
CA ALA A 138 67.01 42.12 -9.14
C ALA A 138 65.98 43.28 -9.28
N ALA A 139 65.62 43.95 -8.19
CA ALA A 139 64.51 44.92 -8.17
C ALA A 139 64.89 46.36 -8.59
N VAL A 140 66.08 46.62 -9.14
CA VAL A 140 66.55 48.00 -9.42
C VAL A 140 66.36 48.44 -10.89
N ALA A 141 65.80 47.61 -11.79
CA ALA A 141 65.63 48.03 -13.19
C ALA A 141 64.37 47.46 -13.89
N ARG A 142 63.16 47.83 -13.44
CA ARG A 142 61.93 47.46 -14.17
C ARG A 142 60.93 48.63 -14.25
N PRO A 143 60.37 48.96 -15.44
CA PRO A 143 59.51 50.13 -15.60
C PRO A 143 58.16 49.95 -14.88
N PRO A 144 57.72 50.92 -14.06
CA PRO A 144 56.55 50.81 -13.18
C PRO A 144 55.20 50.76 -13.93
N GLY A 145 55.13 51.08 -15.22
CA GLY A 145 53.89 51.10 -16.01
C GLY A 145 53.40 49.73 -16.51
N PHE A 146 54.28 48.73 -16.66
CA PHE A 146 53.88 47.42 -17.20
C PHE A 146 53.13 46.57 -16.16
N GLU A 147 53.48 46.69 -14.88
CA GLU A 147 52.83 45.93 -13.80
C GLU A 147 51.45 46.50 -13.45
N THR A 148 51.23 47.81 -13.58
CA THR A 148 49.92 48.44 -13.37
C THR A 148 48.93 48.04 -14.46
N GLU A 149 49.33 48.01 -15.73
CA GLU A 149 48.50 47.54 -16.84
C GLU A 149 48.12 46.06 -16.68
N LYS A 150 49.08 45.22 -16.29
CA LYS A 150 48.84 43.80 -15.99
C LYS A 150 47.86 43.62 -14.83
N LEU A 151 47.95 44.45 -13.78
CA LEU A 151 47.04 44.43 -12.65
C LEU A 151 45.62 44.85 -13.05
N LEU A 152 45.47 45.89 -13.86
CA LEU A 152 44.17 46.32 -14.40
C LEU A 152 43.53 45.24 -15.28
N HIS A 153 44.33 44.59 -16.13
CA HIS A 153 43.85 43.47 -16.95
C HIS A 153 43.44 42.27 -16.08
N ALA A 154 44.21 41.94 -15.04
CA ALA A 154 43.86 40.88 -14.08
C ALA A 154 42.58 41.21 -13.31
N LEU A 155 42.42 42.45 -12.84
CA LEU A 155 41.22 42.91 -12.14
C LEU A 155 39.99 42.89 -13.05
N LYS A 156 40.12 43.28 -14.31
CA LYS A 156 39.03 43.19 -15.29
C LYS A 156 38.59 41.74 -15.54
N ARG A 157 39.55 40.81 -15.61
CA ARG A 157 39.27 39.37 -15.71
C ARG A 157 38.54 38.87 -14.46
N GLU A 158 39.01 39.23 -13.27
CA GLU A 158 38.38 38.84 -12.00
C GLU A 158 36.93 39.35 -11.90
N ILE A 159 36.69 40.63 -12.23
CA ILE A 159 35.33 41.20 -12.25
C ILE A 159 34.45 40.46 -13.25
N SER A 160 34.97 40.11 -14.44
CA SER A 160 34.22 39.35 -15.45
C SER A 160 33.84 37.96 -14.94
N LEU A 161 34.78 37.24 -14.32
CA LEU A 161 34.55 35.92 -13.74
C LEU A 161 33.54 36.00 -12.61
N ARG A 162 33.63 37.03 -11.76
CA ARG A 162 32.70 37.24 -10.66
C ARG A 162 31.29 37.56 -11.18
N LYS A 163 31.17 38.43 -12.18
CA LYS A 163 29.88 38.73 -12.81
C LYS A 163 29.25 37.48 -13.43
N GLU A 164 30.05 36.62 -14.06
CA GLU A 164 29.57 35.34 -14.61
C GLU A 164 29.10 34.39 -13.49
N ALA A 165 29.89 34.28 -12.40
CA ALA A 165 29.53 33.47 -11.25
C ALA A 165 28.24 33.98 -10.57
N GLU A 166 28.12 35.29 -10.37
CA GLU A 166 26.92 35.94 -9.84
C GLU A 166 25.70 35.68 -10.75
N GLY A 167 25.90 35.69 -12.08
CA GLY A 167 24.85 35.32 -13.05
C GLY A 167 24.40 33.87 -12.93
N LYS A 168 25.34 32.92 -12.77
CA LYS A 168 25.03 31.50 -12.54
C LYS A 168 24.28 31.29 -11.22
N VAL A 169 24.73 31.94 -10.15
CA VAL A 169 24.04 31.89 -8.85
C VAL A 169 22.62 32.45 -8.96
N ALA A 170 22.44 33.59 -9.64
CA ALA A 170 21.13 34.17 -9.87
C ALA A 170 20.21 33.27 -10.71
N ALA A 171 20.75 32.60 -11.74
CA ALA A 171 19.99 31.62 -12.52
C ALA A 171 19.54 30.43 -11.65
N THR A 172 20.45 29.86 -10.86
CA THR A 172 20.10 28.76 -9.96
C THR A 172 19.11 29.18 -8.88
N SER A 173 19.16 30.43 -8.38
CA SER A 173 18.18 30.95 -7.41
C SER A 173 16.78 30.96 -8.01
N ARG A 174 16.65 31.41 -9.26
CA ARG A 174 15.35 31.43 -9.96
C ARG A 174 14.81 30.03 -10.20
N GLU A 175 15.66 29.09 -10.63
CA GLU A 175 15.23 27.69 -10.83
C GLU A 175 14.73 27.08 -9.51
N VAL A 176 15.42 27.35 -8.39
CA VAL A 176 14.98 26.90 -7.07
C VAL A 176 13.65 27.55 -6.67
N GLU A 177 13.48 28.84 -6.93
CA GLU A 177 12.22 29.55 -6.69
C GLU A 177 11.07 28.95 -7.53
N GLU A 178 11.27 28.72 -8.83
CA GLU A 178 10.28 28.11 -9.72
C GLU A 178 9.89 26.69 -9.29
N LEU A 179 10.90 25.87 -8.94
CA LEU A 179 10.67 24.53 -8.40
C LEU A 179 9.91 24.59 -7.08
N SER A 180 10.22 25.56 -6.22
CA SER A 180 9.51 25.74 -4.94
C SER A 180 8.04 26.10 -5.17
N VAL A 181 7.75 27.02 -6.09
CA VAL A 181 6.38 27.41 -6.45
C VAL A 181 5.62 26.21 -6.99
N SER A 182 6.19 25.47 -7.94
CA SER A 182 5.55 24.27 -8.50
C SER A 182 5.28 23.20 -7.44
N LEU A 183 6.23 22.96 -6.53
CA LEU A 183 6.05 21.99 -5.45
C LEU A 183 4.94 22.43 -4.48
N PHE A 184 4.86 23.71 -4.13
CA PHE A 184 3.80 24.23 -3.27
C PHE A 184 2.43 24.18 -3.95
N GLU A 185 2.34 24.48 -5.25
CA GLU A 185 1.10 24.35 -6.02
C GLU A 185 0.62 22.89 -6.07
N GLN A 186 1.51 21.95 -6.40
CA GLN A 186 1.19 20.52 -6.41
C GLN A 186 0.77 20.02 -5.03
N ALA A 187 1.47 20.43 -3.97
CA ALA A 187 1.11 20.07 -2.60
C ALA A 187 -0.25 20.63 -2.21
N ASN A 188 -0.55 21.88 -2.57
CA ASN A 188 -1.84 22.51 -2.31
C ASN A 188 -2.98 21.81 -3.06
N GLU A 189 -2.75 21.41 -4.31
CA GLU A 189 -3.73 20.66 -5.10
C GLU A 189 -4.05 19.30 -4.47
N MET A 190 -3.01 18.53 -4.10
CA MET A 190 -3.18 17.23 -3.45
C MET A 190 -3.95 17.34 -2.13
N VAL A 191 -3.64 18.35 -1.32
CA VAL A 191 -4.37 18.60 -0.06
C VAL A 191 -5.80 19.03 -0.33
N ALA A 192 -6.06 19.81 -1.38
CA ALA A 192 -7.42 20.19 -1.74
C ALA A 192 -8.23 18.98 -2.20
N GLU A 193 -7.66 18.08 -2.99
CA GLU A 193 -8.29 16.81 -3.37
C GLU A 193 -8.59 15.94 -2.16
N GLU A 194 -7.65 15.81 -1.22
CA GLU A 194 -7.86 15.06 0.02
C GLU A 194 -9.00 15.68 0.84
N ARG A 195 -9.02 17.00 1.01
CA ARG A 195 -10.11 17.70 1.72
C ARG A 195 -11.47 17.45 1.05
N ARG A 196 -11.53 17.49 -0.28
CA ARG A 196 -12.77 17.19 -1.04
C ARG A 196 -13.17 15.73 -0.88
N ALA A 197 -12.23 14.79 -0.97
CA ALA A 197 -12.50 13.37 -0.82
C ALA A 197 -12.97 13.03 0.60
N ARG A 198 -12.30 13.62 1.61
CA ARG A 198 -12.66 13.51 3.02
C ARG A 198 -14.05 14.05 3.29
N ALA A 199 -14.39 15.25 2.79
CA ALA A 199 -15.74 15.80 2.94
C ALA A 199 -16.83 14.89 2.33
N LYS A 200 -16.58 14.31 1.15
CA LYS A 200 -17.50 13.34 0.52
C LYS A 200 -17.68 12.06 1.33
N LEU A 201 -16.61 11.57 1.97
CA LEU A 201 -16.68 10.40 2.84
C LEU A 201 -17.42 10.73 4.13
N GLU A 202 -17.14 11.88 4.75
CA GLU A 202 -17.83 12.36 5.94
C GLU A 202 -19.34 12.51 5.69
N GLU A 203 -19.74 13.04 4.53
CA GLU A 203 -21.14 13.10 4.10
C GLU A 203 -21.78 11.70 4.04
N ARG A 204 -21.16 10.75 3.31
CA ARG A 204 -21.67 9.37 3.19
C ARG A 204 -21.74 8.64 4.53
N VAL A 205 -20.77 8.85 5.41
CA VAL A 205 -20.77 8.31 6.77
C VAL A 205 -21.95 8.86 7.55
N SER A 206 -22.19 10.18 7.49
CA SER A 206 -23.32 10.81 8.18
C SER A 206 -24.68 10.27 7.70
N GLU A 207 -24.83 10.02 6.39
CA GLU A 207 -26.04 9.42 5.82
C GLU A 207 -26.23 7.96 6.25
N LEU A 208 -25.15 7.18 6.29
CA LEU A 208 -25.15 5.80 6.77
C LEU A 208 -25.56 5.75 8.25
N GLU A 209 -24.96 6.58 9.09
CA GLU A 209 -25.32 6.68 10.50
C GLU A 209 -26.78 7.08 10.71
N ARG A 210 -27.30 8.01 9.91
CA ARG A 210 -28.73 8.39 9.96
C ARG A 210 -29.62 7.19 9.66
N ARG A 211 -29.29 6.42 8.63
CA ARG A 211 -30.05 5.22 8.23
C ARG A 211 -29.97 4.12 9.27
N ASP A 212 -28.79 3.90 9.85
CA ASP A 212 -28.62 2.87 10.87
C ASP A 212 -29.35 3.22 12.16
N LYS A 213 -29.32 4.49 12.60
CA LYS A 213 -30.17 4.97 13.71
C LYS A 213 -31.66 4.74 13.44
N GLU A 214 -32.12 4.98 12.22
CA GLU A 214 -33.51 4.72 11.85
C GLU A 214 -33.85 3.23 11.88
N LYS A 215 -32.96 2.36 11.41
CA LYS A 215 -33.14 0.90 11.49
C LYS A 215 -33.14 0.41 12.94
N THR A 216 -32.19 0.84 13.76
CA THR A 216 -32.14 0.48 15.18
C THR A 216 -33.44 0.86 15.88
N ARG A 217 -33.98 2.06 15.63
CA ARG A 217 -35.30 2.46 16.17
C ARG A 217 -36.45 1.56 15.71
N ARG A 218 -36.40 1.01 14.49
CA ARG A 218 -37.40 0.06 13.99
C ARG A 218 -37.23 -1.30 14.67
N PHE A 219 -35.99 -1.76 14.84
CA PHE A 219 -35.69 -2.99 15.57
C PHE A 219 -36.12 -2.91 17.04
N GLU A 220 -35.84 -1.83 17.74
CA GLU A 220 -36.31 -1.62 19.13
C GLU A 220 -37.84 -1.74 19.26
N LYS A 221 -38.59 -1.21 18.30
CA LYS A 221 -40.06 -1.36 18.28
C LYS A 221 -40.49 -2.81 18.04
N LEU A 222 -39.82 -3.51 17.13
CA LEU A 222 -40.09 -4.91 16.84
C LEU A 222 -39.75 -5.81 18.04
N GLU A 223 -38.60 -5.58 18.67
CA GLU A 223 -38.19 -6.27 19.90
C GLU A 223 -39.19 -6.03 21.03
N GLY A 224 -39.68 -4.79 21.20
CA GLY A 224 -40.73 -4.47 22.15
C GLY A 224 -42.03 -5.23 21.89
N ALA A 225 -42.45 -5.35 20.62
CA ALA A 225 -43.64 -6.13 20.23
C ALA A 225 -43.43 -7.63 20.41
N MET A 226 -42.26 -8.16 20.04
CA MET A 226 -41.90 -9.56 20.26
C MET A 226 -41.89 -9.90 21.76
N ALA A 227 -41.32 -9.05 22.60
CA ALA A 227 -41.33 -9.23 24.04
C ALA A 227 -42.76 -9.18 24.63
N GLN A 228 -43.67 -8.39 24.05
CA GLN A 228 -45.08 -8.41 24.43
C GLN A 228 -45.76 -9.73 24.05
N ILE A 229 -45.53 -10.22 22.82
CA ILE A 229 -46.06 -11.50 22.35
C ILE A 229 -45.54 -12.64 23.23
N GLU A 230 -44.25 -12.63 23.58
CA GLU A 230 -43.63 -13.64 24.44
C GLU A 230 -44.27 -13.65 25.84
N ARG A 231 -44.54 -12.49 26.45
CA ARG A 231 -45.26 -12.41 27.73
C ARG A 231 -46.69 -12.95 27.64
N VAL A 232 -47.43 -12.61 26.58
CA VAL A 232 -48.80 -13.12 26.39
C VAL A 232 -48.78 -14.62 26.18
N ARG A 233 -47.81 -15.15 25.40
CA ARG A 233 -47.63 -16.58 25.20
C ARG A 233 -47.38 -17.31 26.52
N ALA A 234 -46.51 -16.78 27.39
CA ALA A 234 -46.26 -17.36 28.71
C ALA A 234 -47.53 -17.42 29.58
N LEU A 235 -48.33 -16.34 29.60
CA LEU A 235 -49.60 -16.32 30.34
C LEU A 235 -50.63 -17.31 29.79
N LEU A 236 -50.71 -17.48 28.47
CA LEU A 236 -51.60 -18.47 27.85
C LEU A 236 -51.14 -19.90 28.18
N GLU A 237 -49.84 -20.18 28.11
CA GLU A 237 -49.24 -21.48 28.47
C GLU A 237 -49.49 -21.84 29.95
N GLU A 238 -49.50 -20.85 30.85
CA GLU A 238 -49.87 -21.02 32.27
C GLU A 238 -51.38 -21.22 32.50
N THR A 239 -52.24 -20.80 31.57
CA THR A 239 -53.72 -20.89 31.68
C THR A 239 -54.29 -22.19 31.08
N GLU A 240 -53.62 -22.76 30.08
CA GLU A 240 -53.95 -24.07 29.48
C GLU A 240 -54.16 -25.21 30.51
N PRO A 241 -53.39 -25.38 31.60
CA PRO A 241 -53.62 -26.48 32.57
C PRO A 241 -54.95 -26.39 33.33
N GLN A 242 -55.70 -25.28 33.29
CA GLN A 242 -57.01 -25.18 33.94
C GLN A 242 -58.19 -25.60 33.06
N MET A 243 -58.01 -25.68 31.73
CA MET A 243 -59.11 -26.07 30.83
C MET A 243 -59.31 -27.59 30.75
N ASP A 244 -58.24 -28.38 30.95
CA ASP A 244 -58.32 -29.84 30.95
C ASP A 244 -59.07 -30.41 32.18
N ASP A 245 -59.04 -29.74 33.33
CA ASP A 245 -59.78 -30.16 34.54
C ASP A 245 -61.30 -29.91 34.43
N VAL A 246 -61.74 -28.91 33.64
CA VAL A 246 -63.16 -28.59 33.47
C VAL A 246 -63.86 -29.55 32.51
N VAL A 247 -63.15 -30.10 31.52
CA VAL A 247 -63.70 -31.12 30.59
C VAL A 247 -63.83 -32.50 31.27
N ALA A 248 -63.02 -32.79 32.29
CA ALA A 248 -63.09 -34.04 33.05
C ALA A 248 -64.29 -34.14 34.02
N THR A 249 -65.02 -33.05 34.28
CA THR A 249 -66.08 -32.97 35.33
C THR A 249 -67.50 -32.85 34.77
N ILE A 250 -67.81 -33.49 33.62
CA ILE A 250 -69.21 -33.67 33.19
C ILE A 250 -69.70 -35.03 33.71
N PRO A 251 -70.57 -35.10 34.75
CA PRO A 251 -71.13 -36.36 35.20
C PRO A 251 -72.13 -36.89 34.15
N GLN A 252 -71.84 -38.08 33.61
CA GLN A 252 -72.82 -38.89 32.89
C GLN A 252 -73.95 -39.26 33.87
N GLN A 253 -75.06 -38.52 33.85
CA GLN A 253 -76.29 -38.98 34.48
C GLN A 253 -76.91 -40.08 33.60
N ALA A 254 -76.99 -41.27 34.20
CA ALA A 254 -77.57 -42.47 33.64
C ALA A 254 -79.08 -42.33 33.40
N ASP A 255 -79.52 -42.60 32.18
CA ASP A 255 -80.94 -42.81 31.84
C ASP A 255 -81.24 -44.31 31.91
N THR A 256 -81.69 -44.75 33.09
CA THR A 256 -82.24 -46.10 33.30
C THR A 256 -83.75 -46.04 33.04
N VAL A 257 -84.17 -46.19 31.78
CA VAL A 257 -85.60 -46.35 31.46
C VAL A 257 -86.00 -47.81 31.63
N VAL A 258 -86.69 -48.05 32.75
CA VAL A 258 -87.47 -49.23 33.06
C VAL A 258 -88.58 -49.40 32.01
N VAL A 259 -88.54 -50.48 31.24
CA VAL A 259 -89.68 -50.92 30.40
C VAL A 259 -90.36 -52.08 31.12
N VAL A 260 -91.56 -51.80 31.61
CA VAL A 260 -92.52 -52.76 32.18
C VAL A 260 -93.66 -52.95 31.17
N ALA A 261 -94.07 -54.22 31.06
CA ALA A 261 -95.22 -54.79 30.34
C ALA A 261 -95.01 -55.12 28.85
#